data_AF-A0A1H3PHP5-F1
#
_entry.id   AF-A0A1H3PHP5-F1
#
_cell.length_a   1.000
_cell.length_b   1.000
_cell.length_c   1.000
_cell.angle_alpha   90.00
_cell.angle_beta   90.00
_cell.angle_gamma   90.00
#
_symmetry.space_group_name_H-M   'P 1'
#
loop_
_entity.id
_entity.type
_entity.pdbx_description
1 polymer ?
#
loop_
_entity_poly.entity_id
_entity_poly.type
_entity_poly.pdbx_seq_one_letter_code
_entity_poly.pdbx_strand_id
1 'polypeptide(L)'
;MALDPIVKARIEHDLRRYRQWRARLTEIEYQLIDSFYEGSNRNQDTANVQKSGTSDPTFQIVCQRIKLEAERANLKRRIERMDNALSAMNREQKELVLKLYVDGLDRRKIELEMNIEKSTFYRIKEKALIFYGEVAGHVPSQYGI
;
A
#
# COMPACT_ATOMS: atom_id res chain seq x y z
N MET A 1 23.61 4.83 -12.73
CA MET A 1 23.67 4.99 -11.26
C MET A 1 23.08 3.74 -10.62
N ALA A 2 23.70 3.22 -9.56
CA ALA A 2 23.15 2.10 -8.79
C ALA A 2 22.32 2.62 -7.61
N LEU A 3 21.21 1.97 -7.29
CA LEU A 3 20.42 2.30 -6.10
C LEU A 3 21.18 1.96 -4.82
N ASP A 4 21.08 2.84 -3.83
CA ASP A 4 21.48 2.51 -2.46
C ASP A 4 20.73 1.25 -1.96
N PRO A 5 21.40 0.28 -1.33
CA PRO A 5 20.77 -0.96 -0.89
C PRO A 5 19.60 -0.77 0.08
N ILE A 6 19.64 0.25 0.94
CA ILE A 6 18.57 0.55 1.92
C ILE A 6 17.36 1.10 1.17
N VAL A 7 17.59 2.03 0.25
CA VAL A 7 16.52 2.58 -0.60
C VAL A 7 15.88 1.48 -1.44
N LYS A 8 16.71 0.61 -2.05
CA LYS A 8 16.24 -0.54 -2.82
C LYS A 8 15.37 -1.48 -1.98
N ALA A 9 15.82 -1.85 -0.78
CA ALA A 9 15.05 -2.71 0.12
C ALA A 9 13.70 -2.09 0.50
N ARG A 10 13.66 -0.77 0.73
CA ARG A 10 12.43 -0.03 1.02
C ARG A 10 11.46 -0.05 -0.16
N ILE A 11 11.94 0.22 -1.37
CA ILE A 11 11.13 0.16 -2.59
C ILE A 11 10.56 -1.25 -2.79
N GLU A 12 11.39 -2.28 -2.67
CA GLU A 12 10.94 -3.67 -2.81
C GLU A 12 9.93 -4.04 -1.72
N HIS A 13 10.10 -3.56 -0.49
CA HIS A 13 9.14 -3.75 0.59
C HIS A 13 7.78 -3.12 0.26
N ASP A 14 7.77 -1.87 -0.23
CA ASP A 14 6.55 -1.17 -0.62
C ASP A 14 5.83 -1.93 -1.74
N LEU A 15 6.56 -2.34 -2.78
CA LEU A 15 6.06 -3.15 -3.91
C LEU A 15 5.42 -4.47 -3.45
N ARG A 16 6.04 -5.21 -2.53
CA ARG A 16 5.48 -6.47 -2.01
C ARG A 16 4.23 -6.26 -1.15
N ARG A 17 4.11 -5.13 -0.46
CA ARG A 17 2.95 -4.84 0.40
C ARG A 17 1.79 -4.20 -0.33
N TYR A 18 1.97 -3.77 -1.56
CA TYR A 18 0.94 -3.06 -2.34
C TYR A 18 -0.45 -3.71 -2.30
N ARG A 19 -0.50 -5.03 -2.59
CA ARG A 19 -1.76 -5.79 -2.59
C ARG A 19 -2.40 -5.81 -1.19
N GLN A 20 -1.59 -5.99 -0.16
CA GLN A 20 -2.06 -5.99 1.23
C GLN A 20 -2.57 -4.62 1.66
N TRP A 21 -1.90 -3.54 1.25
CA TRP A 21 -2.34 -2.18 1.53
C TRP A 21 -3.68 -1.86 0.87
N ARG A 22 -3.89 -2.28 -0.38
CA ARG A 22 -5.19 -2.13 -1.04
C ARG A 22 -6.30 -2.90 -0.32
N ALA A 23 -6.04 -4.17 0.03
CA ALA A 23 -7.00 -4.97 0.79
C ALA A 23 -7.33 -4.35 2.16
N ARG A 24 -6.31 -3.90 2.89
CA ARG A 24 -6.47 -3.24 4.20
C ARG A 24 -7.22 -1.92 4.08
N LEU A 25 -6.97 -1.13 3.03
CA LEU A 25 -7.71 0.10 2.78
C LEU A 25 -9.21 -0.19 2.61
N THR A 26 -9.55 -1.19 1.80
CA THR A 26 -10.93 -1.64 1.61
C THR A 26 -11.57 -2.11 2.92
N GLU A 27 -10.85 -2.89 3.72
CA GLU A 27 -11.31 -3.34 5.04
C GLU A 27 -11.62 -2.17 5.98
N ILE A 28 -10.73 -1.16 6.05
CA ILE A 28 -10.95 0.04 6.87
C ILE A 28 -12.15 0.83 6.35
N GLU A 29 -12.33 0.92 5.04
CA GLU A 29 -13.50 1.60 4.46
C GLU A 29 -14.81 0.90 4.86
N TYR A 30 -14.85 -0.44 4.87
CA TYR A 30 -16.00 -1.18 5.42
C TYR A 30 -16.19 -0.94 6.93
N GLN A 31 -15.13 -1.02 7.74
CA GLN A 31 -15.22 -0.76 9.19
C GLN A 31 -15.75 0.64 9.53
N LEU A 32 -15.34 1.65 8.76
CA LEU A 32 -15.84 3.01 8.93
C LEU A 32 -17.33 3.12 8.56
N ILE A 33 -17.77 2.43 7.51
CA ILE A 33 -19.19 2.36 7.12
C ILE A 33 -20.01 1.66 8.21
N ASP A 34 -19.59 0.49 8.68
CA ASP A 34 -20.32 -0.27 9.70
C ASP A 34 -20.44 0.52 11.01
N SER A 35 -19.37 1.22 11.42
CA SER A 35 -19.38 2.08 12.61
C SER A 35 -20.41 3.22 12.54
N PHE A 36 -20.76 3.66 11.34
CA PHE A 36 -21.77 4.71 11.12
C PHE A 36 -23.20 4.17 11.34
N TYR A 37 -23.46 2.92 10.96
CA TYR A 37 -24.78 2.29 11.09
C TYR A 37 -25.04 1.75 12.51
N GLU A 38 -24.03 1.19 13.18
CA GLU A 38 -24.18 0.72 14.58
C GLU A 38 -24.45 1.86 15.58
N GLY A 39 -23.92 3.06 15.33
CA GLY A 39 -24.19 4.25 16.13
C GLY A 39 -25.64 4.74 16.06
N SER A 40 -26.38 4.40 14.99
CA SER A 40 -27.80 4.77 14.84
C SER A 40 -28.76 3.84 15.59
N ASN A 41 -28.39 2.57 15.81
CA ASN A 41 -29.29 1.57 16.40
C ASN A 41 -29.15 1.37 17.92
N ARG A 42 -28.16 1.98 18.58
CA ARG A 42 -27.93 1.82 20.04
C ARG A 42 -28.72 2.77 20.95
N ASN A 43 -29.60 3.60 20.40
CA ASN A 43 -30.39 4.56 21.18
C ASN A 43 -31.73 4.02 21.74
N GLN A 44 -32.00 2.70 21.71
CA GLN A 44 -33.29 2.18 22.20
C GLN A 44 -33.27 1.19 23.36
N ASP A 45 -32.16 0.59 23.76
CA ASP A 45 -32.20 -0.34 24.90
C ASP A 45 -30.93 -0.24 25.75
N THR A 46 -31.08 0.23 27.00
CA THR A 46 -30.54 -0.40 28.22
C THR A 46 -30.72 0.52 29.43
N ALA A 47 -31.90 0.41 30.07
CA ALA A 47 -31.99 0.64 31.50
C ALA A 47 -31.25 -0.52 32.23
N ASN A 48 -30.46 -0.18 33.24
CA ASN A 48 -29.80 -1.05 34.22
C ASN A 48 -28.66 -1.97 33.77
N VAL A 49 -27.41 -1.48 33.78
CA VAL A 49 -26.26 -2.26 34.27
C VAL A 49 -25.24 -1.35 34.96
N GLN A 50 -25.11 -1.45 36.28
CA GLN A 50 -23.96 -0.96 37.05
C GLN A 50 -22.72 -1.80 36.72
N LYS A 51 -21.70 -1.21 36.09
CA LYS A 51 -20.31 -1.69 36.16
C LYS A 51 -19.35 -0.50 36.28
N SER A 52 -18.66 -0.43 37.41
CA SER A 52 -17.55 0.47 37.65
C SER A 52 -16.38 0.10 36.74
N GLY A 53 -16.08 0.98 35.79
CA GLY A 53 -14.98 0.87 34.85
C GLY A 53 -15.05 2.08 33.93
N THR A 54 -14.33 3.14 34.29
CA THR A 54 -14.33 4.42 33.58
C THR A 54 -13.75 4.28 32.19
N SER A 55 -14.60 4.00 31.21
CA SER A 55 -14.37 4.37 29.83
C SER A 55 -15.71 4.57 29.16
N ASP A 56 -16.05 5.83 28.89
CA ASP A 56 -17.22 6.19 28.08
C ASP A 56 -17.15 5.41 26.75
N PRO A 57 -18.09 4.49 26.48
CA PRO A 57 -18.12 3.71 25.25
C PRO A 57 -18.12 4.59 23.99
N THR A 58 -18.71 5.78 24.10
CA THR A 58 -18.75 6.80 23.05
C THR A 58 -17.35 7.31 22.74
N PHE A 59 -16.58 7.65 23.77
CA PHE A 59 -15.20 8.12 23.64
C PHE A 59 -14.30 7.04 23.01
N GLN A 60 -14.50 5.76 23.34
CA GLN A 60 -13.75 4.66 22.72
C GLN A 60 -14.05 4.51 21.23
N ILE A 61 -15.32 4.58 20.83
CA ILE A 61 -15.75 4.52 19.42
C ILE A 61 -15.14 5.69 18.63
N VAL A 62 -15.18 6.91 19.19
CA VAL A 62 -14.59 8.10 18.56
C VAL A 62 -13.07 7.93 18.40
N CYS A 63 -12.37 7.47 19.44
CA CYS A 63 -10.92 7.22 19.38
C CYS A 63 -10.56 6.16 18.32
N GLN A 64 -11.34 5.08 18.23
CA GLN A 64 -11.13 4.04 17.24
C GLN A 64 -11.34 4.58 15.82
N ARG A 65 -12.38 5.39 15.59
CA ARG A 65 -12.65 6.02 14.30
C ARG A 65 -11.52 6.95 13.87
N ILE A 66 -11.01 7.80 14.76
CA ILE A 66 -9.87 8.68 14.47
C ILE A 66 -8.64 7.86 14.05
N LYS A 67 -8.36 6.74 14.73
CA LYS A 67 -7.25 5.85 14.38
C LYS A 67 -7.42 5.24 12.99
N LEU A 68 -8.63 4.75 12.67
CA LEU A 68 -8.95 4.18 11.36
C LEU A 68 -8.86 5.22 10.25
N GLU A 69 -9.34 6.45 10.48
CA GLU A 69 -9.24 7.55 9.50
C GLU A 69 -7.78 7.95 9.24
N ALA A 70 -6.95 7.99 10.29
CA ALA A 70 -5.50 8.24 10.14
C ALA A 70 -4.79 7.11 9.37
N GLU A 71 -5.11 5.85 9.67
CA GLU A 71 -4.58 4.69 8.95
C GLU A 71 -5.00 4.71 7.47
N ARG A 72 -6.29 4.97 7.20
CA ARG A 72 -6.86 5.14 5.85
C ARG A 72 -6.11 6.20 5.07
N ALA A 73 -5.91 7.40 5.64
CA ALA A 73 -5.22 8.49 4.97
C ALA A 73 -3.76 8.13 4.64
N ASN A 74 -3.06 7.45 5.54
CA ASN A 74 -1.68 6.98 5.31
C ASN A 74 -1.64 5.93 4.18
N LEU A 75 -2.51 4.91 4.23
CA LEU A 75 -2.57 3.89 3.20
C LEU A 75 -2.91 4.48 1.82
N LYS A 76 -3.87 5.42 1.75
CA LYS A 76 -4.20 6.13 0.50
C LYS A 76 -2.98 6.82 -0.11
N ARG A 77 -2.25 7.62 0.68
CA ARG A 77 -1.03 8.29 0.19
C ARG A 77 0.06 7.32 -0.28
N ARG A 78 0.19 6.16 0.38
CA ARG A 78 1.15 5.12 -0.05
C ARG A 78 0.72 4.50 -1.37
N ILE A 79 -0.53 4.06 -1.47
CA ILE A 79 -1.09 3.45 -2.68
C ILE A 79 -1.02 4.43 -3.85
N GLU A 80 -1.38 5.69 -3.64
CA GLU A 80 -1.33 6.73 -4.68
C GLU A 80 0.08 6.94 -5.24
N ARG A 81 1.10 7.04 -4.37
CA ARG A 81 2.50 7.11 -4.82
C ARG A 81 2.91 5.90 -5.67
N MET A 82 2.43 4.72 -5.31
CA MET A 82 2.68 3.50 -6.07
C MET A 82 1.96 3.50 -7.41
N ASP A 83 0.70 3.88 -7.43
CA ASP A 83 -0.12 3.95 -8.64
C ASP A 83 0.48 4.95 -9.63
N ASN A 84 0.96 6.09 -9.14
CA ASN A 84 1.66 7.09 -9.95
C ASN A 84 2.98 6.53 -10.52
N ALA A 85 3.81 5.90 -9.68
CA ALA A 85 5.05 5.28 -10.13
C ALA A 85 4.82 4.18 -11.18
N LEU A 86 3.85 3.29 -10.95
CA LEU A 86 3.49 2.21 -11.88
C LEU A 86 2.85 2.72 -13.17
N SER A 87 2.17 3.87 -13.13
CA SER A 87 1.55 4.48 -14.32
C SER A 87 2.55 5.24 -15.19
N ALA A 88 3.59 5.79 -14.57
CA ALA A 88 4.67 6.47 -15.28
C ALA A 88 5.69 5.49 -15.91
N MET A 89 5.74 4.24 -15.45
CA MET A 89 6.60 3.19 -16.04
C MET A 89 6.17 2.85 -17.46
N ASN A 90 7.16 2.49 -18.29
CA ASN A 90 6.85 1.86 -19.57
C ASN A 90 6.25 0.45 -19.36
N ARG A 91 5.64 -0.10 -20.42
CA ARG A 91 4.92 -1.37 -20.36
C ARG A 91 5.77 -2.52 -19.82
N GLU A 92 7.01 -2.67 -20.30
CA GLU A 92 7.90 -3.77 -19.90
C GLU A 92 8.32 -3.67 -18.43
N GLN A 93 8.68 -2.46 -17.97
CA GLN A 93 9.03 -2.21 -16.58
C GLN A 93 7.85 -2.51 -15.66
N LYS A 94 6.67 -1.99 -16.01
CA LYS A 94 5.44 -2.20 -15.25
C LYS A 94 5.09 -3.68 -15.17
N GLU A 95 5.11 -4.39 -16.30
CA GLU A 95 4.81 -5.82 -16.35
C GLU A 95 5.79 -6.63 -15.50
N LEU A 96 7.10 -6.39 -15.63
CA LEU A 96 8.11 -7.07 -14.82
C LEU A 96 7.90 -6.82 -13.32
N VAL A 97 7.65 -5.57 -12.92
CA VAL A 97 7.45 -5.20 -11.51
C VAL A 97 6.20 -5.86 -10.94
N LEU A 98 5.08 -5.86 -11.67
CA LEU A 98 3.85 -6.50 -11.23
C LEU A 98 4.04 -8.01 -11.07
N LYS A 99 4.60 -8.69 -12.07
CA LYS A 99 4.85 -10.14 -12.01
C LYS A 99 5.79 -10.51 -10.85
N LEU A 100 6.85 -9.73 -10.64
CA LEU A 100 7.86 -10.05 -9.64
C LEU A 100 7.39 -9.76 -8.21
N TYR A 101 6.76 -8.61 -7.96
CA TYR A 101 6.48 -8.16 -6.60
C TYR A 101 5.02 -8.28 -6.18
N VAL A 102 4.08 -8.21 -7.12
CA VAL A 102 2.63 -8.28 -6.82
C VAL A 102 2.14 -9.71 -6.98
N ASP A 103 2.50 -10.37 -8.07
CA ASP A 103 2.11 -11.76 -8.34
C ASP A 103 3.07 -12.76 -7.68
N GLY A 104 4.28 -12.32 -7.30
CA GLY A 104 5.27 -13.15 -6.63
C GLY A 104 5.83 -14.27 -7.51
N LEU A 105 5.87 -14.08 -8.82
CA LEU A 105 6.39 -15.08 -9.75
C LEU A 105 7.92 -15.21 -9.63
N ASP A 106 8.41 -16.44 -9.80
CA ASP A 106 9.86 -16.68 -9.86
C ASP A 106 10.47 -16.08 -11.13
N ARG A 107 11.73 -15.63 -11.03
CA ARG A 107 12.51 -15.07 -12.13
C ARG A 107 12.45 -15.93 -13.39
N ARG A 108 12.64 -17.25 -13.29
CA ARG A 108 12.68 -18.12 -14.48
C ARG A 108 11.34 -18.14 -15.22
N LYS A 109 10.24 -18.07 -14.48
CA LYS A 109 8.90 -18.00 -15.06
C LYS A 109 8.66 -16.66 -15.75
N ILE A 110 9.12 -15.56 -15.15
CA ILE A 110 9.05 -14.23 -15.77
C ILE A 110 9.90 -14.17 -17.05
N GLU A 111 11.12 -14.71 -17.02
CA GLU A 111 12.01 -14.80 -18.19
C GLU A 111 11.34 -15.53 -19.35
N LEU A 112 10.67 -16.65 -19.08
CA LEU A 112 9.89 -17.40 -20.06
C LEU A 112 8.67 -16.62 -20.56
N GLU A 113 7.83 -16.10 -19.67
CA GLU A 113 6.58 -15.42 -20.05
C GLU A 113 6.81 -14.11 -20.81
N MET A 114 7.87 -13.38 -20.47
CA MET A 114 8.24 -12.14 -21.16
C MET A 114 9.18 -12.39 -22.34
N ASN A 115 9.63 -13.64 -22.55
CA ASN A 115 10.62 -14.02 -23.56
C ASN A 115 11.90 -13.16 -23.51
N ILE A 116 12.49 -13.04 -22.32
CA ILE A 116 13.70 -12.24 -22.08
C ILE A 116 14.81 -13.05 -21.43
N GLU A 117 16.05 -12.70 -21.76
CA GLU A 117 17.23 -13.27 -21.11
C GLU A 117 17.43 -12.73 -19.70
N LYS A 118 18.19 -13.48 -18.90
CA LYS A 118 18.60 -13.10 -17.52
C LYS A 118 19.23 -11.71 -17.44
N SER A 119 20.11 -11.37 -18.38
CA SER A 119 20.77 -10.06 -18.44
C SER A 119 19.76 -8.93 -18.60
N THR A 120 18.80 -9.10 -19.52
CA THR A 120 17.71 -8.17 -19.80
C THR A 120 16.78 -8.05 -18.60
N PHE A 121 16.44 -9.14 -17.92
CA PHE A 121 15.64 -9.13 -16.69
C PHE A 121 16.25 -8.20 -15.64
N TYR A 122 17.53 -8.37 -15.30
CA TYR A 122 18.16 -7.53 -14.27
C TYR A 122 18.29 -6.06 -14.71
N ARG A 123 18.53 -5.81 -16.00
CA ARG A 123 18.59 -4.46 -16.54
C ARG A 123 17.25 -3.73 -16.46
N ILE A 124 16.15 -4.39 -16.83
CA ILE A 124 14.80 -3.82 -16.74
C ILE A 124 14.43 -3.63 -15.27
N LYS A 125 14.69 -4.64 -14.42
CA LYS A 125 14.44 -4.57 -12.97
C LYS A 125 15.12 -3.36 -12.34
N GLU A 126 16.42 -3.18 -12.55
CA GLU A 126 17.17 -2.08 -11.93
C GLU A 126 16.64 -0.72 -12.40
N LYS A 127 16.40 -0.56 -13.71
CA LYS A 127 15.81 0.68 -14.26
C LYS A 127 14.42 0.97 -13.68
N ALA A 128 13.57 -0.06 -13.56
CA ALA A 128 12.23 0.09 -13.00
C ALA A 128 12.28 0.52 -11.52
N LEU A 129 13.20 -0.04 -10.72
CA LEU A 129 13.36 0.35 -9.33
C LEU A 129 13.88 1.78 -9.18
N ILE A 130 14.82 2.22 -10.03
CA ILE A 130 15.32 3.60 -10.02
C ILE A 130 14.17 4.56 -10.31
N PHE A 131 13.45 4.29 -11.39
CA PHE A 131 12.35 5.12 -11.83
C PHE A 131 11.21 5.18 -10.79
N TYR A 132 10.88 4.05 -10.18
CA TYR A 132 9.96 4.03 -9.04
C TYR A 132 10.46 4.92 -7.90
N GLY A 133 11.75 4.81 -7.55
CA GLY A 133 12.37 5.59 -6.50
C GLY A 133 12.28 7.10 -6.75
N GLU A 134 12.47 7.53 -7.99
CA GLU A 134 12.32 8.93 -8.42
C GLU A 134 10.88 9.41 -8.28
N VAL A 135 9.91 8.69 -8.86
CA VAL A 135 8.50 9.10 -8.86
C VAL A 135 7.86 9.04 -7.46
N ALA A 136 8.21 8.03 -6.66
CA ALA A 136 7.69 7.88 -5.30
C ALA A 136 8.38 8.79 -4.27
N GLY A 137 9.42 9.54 -4.68
CA GLY A 137 10.17 10.48 -3.83
C GLY A 137 11.13 9.81 -2.86
N HIS A 138 11.60 8.60 -3.17
CA HIS A 138 12.64 7.89 -2.40
C HIS A 138 14.06 8.26 -2.87
N VAL A 139 14.21 8.78 -4.09
CA VAL A 139 15.48 9.19 -4.71
C VAL A 139 15.31 10.59 -5.31
N PRO A 140 16.30 11.49 -5.23
CA PRO A 140 16.28 12.75 -5.96
C PRO A 140 16.12 12.50 -7.47
N SER A 141 15.18 13.19 -8.12
CA SER A 141 15.02 13.07 -9.57
C SER A 141 16.31 13.48 -10.28
N GLN A 142 16.90 12.58 -11.07
CA GLN A 142 18.07 12.91 -11.89
C GLN A 142 17.70 13.77 -13.10
N TYR A 143 16.43 13.76 -13.45
CA TYR A 143 15.82 14.64 -14.44
C TYR A 143 15.12 15.75 -13.66
N GLY A 144 15.87 16.81 -13.33
CA GLY A 144 15.27 18.06 -12.90
C GLY A 144 14.31 18.52 -14.00
N ILE A 145 13.01 18.51 -13.69
CA ILE A 145 12.02 19.30 -14.41
C ILE A 145 11.93 20.62 -13.68
#